data_AF-A0A0K1EG30-F1
#
_entry.id   AF-A0A0K1EG30-F1
#
_cell.length_a   1.000
_cell.length_b   1.000
_cell.length_c   1.000
_cell.angle_alpha   90.00
_cell.angle_beta   90.00
_cell.angle_gamma   90.00
#
_symmetry.space_group_name_H-M   'P 1'
#
loop_
_entity.id
_entity.type
_entity.pdbx_description
1 polymer ?
#
loop_
_entity_poly.entity_id
_entity_poly.type
_entity_poly.pdbx_seq_one_letter_code
_entity_poly.pdbx_strand_id
1 'polypeptide(L)'
;MTRIALALVHYPVLDRAGERVTTAITNLDLHDMARSARTYGAERLFVVHPVEAQRALATRIREHWIEGSGGRRIPDRAVALEVLQVVPTLEDAYQALATPTEGQPARRGIELWTTAASSRFGDVTSMATARARIEQTDRPILIVFGTGWGLAPEILSDADVRLEPIRARADTGFNHLSVRAACAITLDRLLG
;
A
#
# COMPACT_ATOMS: atom_id res chain seq x y z
N MET A 1 -2.05 13.66 15.00
CA MET A 1 -1.29 12.51 14.46
C MET A 1 -1.64 12.37 13.01
N THR A 2 -0.62 12.27 12.16
CA THR A 2 -0.74 12.17 10.71
C THR A 2 -1.47 10.89 10.33
N ARG A 3 -2.48 11.00 9.46
CA ARG A 3 -3.24 9.86 8.97
C ARG A 3 -2.39 9.08 7.97
N ILE A 4 -2.20 7.78 8.19
CA ILE A 4 -1.45 6.91 7.28
C ILE A 4 -2.37 5.84 6.73
N ALA A 5 -2.39 5.70 5.42
CA ALA A 5 -3.04 4.61 4.72
C ALA A 5 -2.07 3.91 3.77
N LEU A 6 -2.41 2.69 3.38
CA LEU A 6 -1.62 1.85 2.49
C LEU A 6 -2.42 1.57 1.22
N ALA A 7 -1.74 1.39 0.09
CA ALA A 7 -2.34 0.87 -1.14
C ALA A 7 -1.56 -0.33 -1.67
N LEU A 8 -2.24 -1.45 -1.89
CA LEU A 8 -1.74 -2.58 -2.68
C LEU A 8 -2.27 -2.46 -4.11
N VAL A 9 -1.38 -2.10 -5.03
CA VAL A 9 -1.71 -1.77 -6.42
C VAL A 9 -1.53 -2.97 -7.32
N HIS A 10 -2.61 -3.34 -8.02
CA HIS A 10 -2.60 -4.39 -9.04
C HIS A 10 -2.62 -3.83 -10.46
N TYR A 11 -2.86 -2.52 -10.61
CA TYR A 11 -2.72 -1.77 -11.86
C TYR A 11 -2.61 -0.26 -11.59
N PRO A 12 -1.76 0.49 -12.32
CA PRO A 12 -0.78 -0.02 -13.28
C PRO A 12 0.49 -0.54 -12.58
N VAL A 13 0.87 -1.77 -12.90
CA VAL A 13 2.13 -2.40 -12.46
C VAL A 13 2.86 -2.99 -13.65
N LEU A 14 4.12 -3.36 -13.45
CA LEU A 14 4.97 -3.90 -14.51
C LEU A 14 5.00 -5.43 -14.48
N ASP A 15 5.22 -6.04 -15.64
CA ASP A 15 5.65 -7.43 -15.75
C ASP A 15 7.17 -7.54 -15.93
N ARG A 16 7.64 -8.75 -16.25
CA ARG A 16 9.07 -9.03 -16.48
C ARG A 16 9.68 -8.32 -17.69
N ALA A 17 8.86 -7.94 -18.66
CA ALA A 17 9.29 -7.22 -19.85
C ALA A 17 9.29 -5.70 -19.60
N GLY A 18 8.76 -5.24 -18.46
CA GLY A 18 8.55 -3.82 -18.20
C GLY A 18 7.26 -3.28 -18.81
N GLU A 19 6.38 -4.16 -19.29
CA GLU A 19 5.10 -3.78 -19.86
C GLU A 19 4.05 -3.57 -18.76
N ARG A 20 3.12 -2.65 -19.01
CA ARG A 20 2.03 -2.36 -18.06
C ARG A 20 1.01 -3.50 -18.07
N VAL A 21 0.80 -4.11 -16.91
CA VAL A 21 -0.13 -5.23 -16.73
C VAL A 21 -1.05 -5.04 -15.54
N THR A 22 -2.12 -5.84 -15.50
CA THR A 22 -2.94 -6.04 -14.30
C THR A 22 -2.61 -7.39 -13.69
N THR A 23 -2.25 -7.42 -12.41
CA THR A 23 -1.97 -8.66 -11.67
C THR A 23 -3.22 -9.20 -10.99
N ALA A 24 -3.25 -10.47 -10.61
CA ALA A 24 -4.34 -11.04 -9.82
C ALA A 24 -4.14 -10.77 -8.32
N ILE A 25 -5.24 -10.67 -7.57
CA ILE A 25 -5.19 -10.55 -6.11
C ILE A 25 -4.82 -11.90 -5.51
N THR A 26 -3.79 -11.90 -4.67
CA THR A 26 -3.47 -13.06 -3.83
C THR A 26 -4.18 -12.91 -2.49
N ASN A 27 -5.02 -13.89 -2.12
CA ASN A 27 -5.78 -13.86 -0.86
C ASN A 27 -4.90 -13.62 0.39
N LEU A 28 -3.70 -14.21 0.41
CA LEU A 28 -2.77 -14.03 1.54
C LEU A 28 -2.27 -12.59 1.69
N ASP A 29 -2.15 -11.83 0.60
CA ASP A 29 -1.73 -10.42 0.68
C ASP A 29 -2.76 -9.60 1.45
N LEU A 30 -4.05 -9.87 1.25
CA LEU A 30 -5.13 -9.19 1.97
C LEU A 30 -5.00 -9.37 3.47
N HIS A 31 -4.83 -10.62 3.92
CA HIS A 31 -4.72 -10.94 5.33
C HIS A 31 -3.45 -10.40 5.98
N ASP A 32 -2.27 -10.66 5.38
CA ASP A 32 -1.00 -10.31 6.00
C ASP A 32 -0.73 -8.81 6.00
N MET A 33 -1.10 -8.10 4.92
CA MET A 33 -0.96 -6.64 4.90
C MET A 33 -1.99 -5.98 5.82
N ALA A 34 -3.21 -6.50 5.92
CA ALA A 34 -4.20 -5.96 6.86
C ALA A 34 -3.74 -6.12 8.32
N ARG A 35 -3.10 -7.25 8.66
CA ARG A 35 -2.48 -7.44 9.98
C ARG A 35 -1.36 -6.43 10.21
N SER A 36 -0.45 -6.27 9.26
CA SER A 36 0.64 -5.28 9.37
C SER A 36 0.09 -3.85 9.52
N ALA A 37 -0.90 -3.48 8.70
CA ALA A 37 -1.58 -2.20 8.78
C ALA A 37 -2.18 -1.97 10.17
N ARG A 38 -2.91 -2.96 10.69
CA ARG A 38 -3.53 -2.87 12.02
C ARG A 38 -2.50 -2.77 13.14
N THR A 39 -1.43 -3.55 13.07
CA THR A 39 -0.33 -3.53 14.06
C THR A 39 0.31 -2.16 14.20
N TYR A 40 0.57 -1.48 13.07
CA TYR A 40 1.23 -0.17 13.07
C TYR A 40 0.26 1.02 13.01
N GLY A 41 -1.04 0.79 13.20
CA GLY A 41 -2.04 1.86 13.30
C GLY A 41 -2.37 2.57 11.98
N ALA A 42 -2.12 1.96 10.82
CA ALA A 42 -2.60 2.49 9.56
C ALA A 42 -4.13 2.47 9.52
N GLU A 43 -4.74 3.58 9.10
CA GLU A 43 -6.20 3.76 9.08
C GLU A 43 -6.87 2.85 8.05
N ARG A 44 -6.24 2.71 6.87
CA ARG A 44 -6.80 1.97 5.73
C ARG A 44 -5.74 1.19 4.99
N LEU A 45 -6.16 0.06 4.42
CA LEU A 45 -5.46 -0.69 3.38
C LEU A 45 -6.37 -0.73 2.14
N PHE A 46 -6.02 0.06 1.14
CA PHE A 46 -6.67 0.06 -0.16
C PHE A 46 -6.17 -1.10 -1.01
N VAL A 47 -7.09 -1.93 -1.50
CA VAL A 47 -6.81 -2.94 -2.52
C VAL A 47 -7.27 -2.36 -3.85
N VAL A 48 -6.30 -1.89 -4.65
CA VAL A 48 -6.57 -1.17 -5.89
C VAL A 48 -6.55 -2.14 -7.06
N HIS A 49 -7.70 -2.33 -7.71
CA HIS A 49 -7.82 -3.31 -8.79
C HIS A 49 -8.90 -2.92 -9.81
N PRO A 50 -8.59 -2.81 -11.12
CA PRO A 50 -9.53 -2.33 -12.14
C PRO A 50 -10.53 -3.39 -12.62
N VAL A 51 -10.20 -4.69 -12.49
CA VAL A 51 -11.13 -5.79 -12.82
C VAL A 51 -12.15 -6.03 -11.71
N GLU A 52 -13.43 -5.97 -12.05
CA GLU A 52 -14.55 -6.15 -11.12
C GLU A 52 -14.57 -7.53 -10.44
N ALA A 53 -14.32 -8.60 -11.19
CA ALA A 53 -14.32 -9.97 -10.64
C ALA A 53 -13.28 -10.15 -9.51
N GLN A 54 -12.12 -9.48 -9.62
CA GLN A 54 -11.08 -9.48 -8.59
C GLN A 54 -11.52 -8.65 -7.38
N ARG A 55 -12.14 -7.49 -7.58
CA ARG A 55 -12.73 -6.70 -6.49
C ARG A 55 -13.83 -7.46 -5.74
N ALA A 56 -14.70 -8.16 -6.47
CA ALA A 56 -15.75 -8.99 -5.89
C ALA A 56 -15.17 -10.16 -5.08
N LEU A 57 -14.07 -10.76 -5.54
CA LEU A 57 -13.34 -11.77 -4.77
C LEU A 57 -12.82 -11.18 -3.43
N ALA A 58 -12.11 -10.05 -3.48
CA ALA A 58 -11.57 -9.41 -2.27
C ALA A 58 -12.68 -8.98 -1.29
N THR A 59 -13.81 -8.48 -1.83
CA THR A 59 -14.97 -8.07 -1.03
C THR A 59 -15.61 -9.26 -0.33
N ARG A 60 -15.83 -10.38 -1.03
CA ARG A 60 -16.36 -11.61 -0.42
C ARG A 60 -15.43 -12.19 0.66
N ILE A 61 -14.12 -12.11 0.46
CA ILE A 61 -13.14 -12.50 1.48
C ILE A 61 -13.32 -11.63 2.73
N ARG A 62 -13.36 -10.30 2.56
CA ARG A 62 -13.60 -9.35 3.65
C ARG A 62 -14.89 -9.68 4.41
N GLU A 63 -16.01 -9.79 3.72
CA GLU A 63 -17.33 -10.10 4.31
C GLU A 63 -17.32 -11.43 5.08
N HIS A 64 -16.71 -12.47 4.51
CA HIS A 64 -16.63 -13.79 5.15
C HIS A 64 -15.92 -13.75 6.52
N TRP A 65 -14.87 -12.93 6.65
CA TRP A 65 -14.07 -12.85 7.86
C TRP A 65 -14.54 -11.80 8.85
N ILE A 66 -15.24 -10.75 8.41
CA ILE A 66 -15.80 -9.73 9.30
C ILE A 66 -17.18 -10.13 9.82
N GLU A 67 -18.08 -10.52 8.92
CA GLU A 67 -19.51 -10.74 9.24
C GLU A 67 -19.89 -12.23 9.22
N GLY A 68 -19.15 -13.01 8.43
CA GLY A 68 -19.40 -14.44 8.21
C GLY A 68 -18.87 -15.36 9.31
N SER A 69 -18.94 -16.67 9.03
CA SER A 69 -18.52 -17.72 9.96
C SER A 69 -17.03 -17.68 10.31
N GLY A 70 -16.19 -17.08 9.46
CA GLY A 70 -14.76 -16.91 9.70
C GLY A 70 -14.47 -16.02 10.91
N GLY A 71 -15.17 -14.89 11.03
CA GLY A 71 -15.01 -13.94 12.14
C GLY A 71 -15.45 -14.52 13.49
N ARG A 72 -16.52 -15.33 13.50
CA ARG A 72 -16.98 -16.02 14.72
C ARG A 72 -15.98 -17.05 15.24
N ARG A 73 -15.15 -17.61 14.35
CA ARG A 73 -14.18 -18.67 14.69
C ARG A 73 -12.83 -18.10 15.10
N ILE A 74 -12.39 -17.01 14.48
CA ILE A 74 -11.10 -16.35 14.75
C ILE A 74 -11.30 -14.83 14.80
N PRO A 75 -11.78 -14.28 15.92
CA PRO A 75 -12.14 -12.86 16.04
C PRO A 75 -11.02 -11.88 15.67
N ASP A 76 -9.77 -12.21 16.03
CA ASP A 76 -8.61 -11.35 15.73
C ASP A 76 -8.39 -11.10 14.23
N ARG A 77 -8.84 -12.03 13.36
CA ARG A 77 -8.77 -11.86 11.90
C ARG A 77 -9.78 -10.83 11.40
N ALA A 78 -10.94 -10.74 12.03
CA ALA A 78 -11.95 -9.74 11.69
C ALA A 78 -11.41 -8.33 11.95
N VAL A 79 -10.82 -8.11 13.14
CA VAL A 79 -10.24 -6.83 13.55
C VAL A 79 -9.15 -6.35 12.59
N ALA A 80 -8.29 -7.26 12.11
CA ALA A 80 -7.27 -6.90 11.14
C ALA A 80 -7.89 -6.43 9.81
N LEU A 81 -8.94 -7.10 9.32
CA LEU A 81 -9.54 -6.82 8.02
C LEU A 81 -10.47 -5.60 7.99
N GLU A 82 -10.81 -5.02 9.13
CA GLU A 82 -11.63 -3.79 9.22
C GLU A 82 -11.02 -2.63 8.43
N VAL A 83 -9.69 -2.55 8.35
CA VAL A 83 -8.97 -1.51 7.61
C VAL A 83 -9.04 -1.71 6.09
N LEU A 84 -9.47 -2.88 5.60
CA LEU A 84 -9.44 -3.22 4.18
C LEU A 84 -10.58 -2.54 3.42
N GLN A 85 -10.21 -1.80 2.37
CA GLN A 85 -11.14 -1.16 1.44
C GLN A 85 -10.75 -1.50 0.00
N VAL A 86 -11.69 -2.01 -0.80
CA VAL A 86 -11.45 -2.38 -2.19
C VAL A 86 -11.89 -1.24 -3.10
N VAL A 87 -11.02 -0.79 -4.01
CA VAL A 87 -11.31 0.33 -4.92
C VAL A 87 -10.89 0.05 -6.37
N PRO A 88 -11.56 0.63 -7.38
CA PRO A 88 -11.22 0.41 -8.79
C PRO A 88 -9.86 0.98 -9.20
N THR A 89 -9.52 2.18 -8.74
CA THR A 89 -8.32 2.92 -9.17
C THR A 89 -7.59 3.58 -8.01
N LEU A 90 -6.36 4.04 -8.25
CA LEU A 90 -5.62 4.85 -7.27
C LEU A 90 -6.31 6.18 -7.00
N GLU A 91 -6.97 6.77 -8.01
CA GLU A 91 -7.74 8.00 -7.84
C GLU A 91 -8.88 7.82 -6.83
N ASP A 92 -9.57 6.68 -6.86
CA ASP A 92 -10.60 6.35 -5.86
C ASP A 92 -10.01 6.24 -4.43
N ALA A 93 -8.79 5.73 -4.30
CA ALA A 93 -8.08 5.71 -3.02
C ALA A 93 -7.72 7.14 -2.56
N TYR A 94 -7.31 8.00 -3.48
CA TYR A 94 -7.01 9.41 -3.18
C TYR A 94 -8.27 10.14 -2.70
N GLN A 95 -9.39 9.96 -3.40
CA GLN A 95 -10.68 10.54 -3.03
C GLN A 95 -11.17 10.05 -1.66
N ALA A 96 -10.98 8.77 -1.36
CA ALA A 96 -11.38 8.21 -0.07
C ALA A 96 -10.50 8.69 1.10
N LEU A 97 -9.24 9.05 0.85
CA LEU A 97 -8.31 9.46 1.89
C LEU A 97 -8.26 10.98 2.12
N ALA A 98 -8.32 11.75 1.03
CA ALA A 98 -8.18 13.20 1.04
C ALA A 98 -9.33 13.88 1.79
N THR A 99 -9.02 15.01 2.44
CA THR A 99 -10.06 15.93 2.91
C THR A 99 -10.58 16.72 1.71
N PRO A 100 -11.89 16.68 1.40
CA PRO A 100 -12.44 17.40 0.26
C PRO A 100 -12.14 18.89 0.36
N THR A 101 -11.60 19.45 -0.72
CA THR A 101 -11.35 20.88 -0.86
C THR A 101 -11.92 21.33 -2.19
N GLU A 102 -12.80 22.32 -2.17
CA GLU A 102 -13.51 22.78 -3.37
C GLU A 102 -12.52 23.25 -4.44
N GLY A 103 -12.72 22.76 -5.67
CA GLY A 103 -11.88 23.09 -6.83
C GLY A 103 -10.48 22.46 -6.83
N GLN A 104 -10.14 21.57 -5.88
CA GLN A 104 -8.83 20.91 -5.83
C GLN A 104 -8.92 19.40 -6.07
N PRO A 105 -8.03 18.81 -6.92
CA PRO A 105 -7.96 17.36 -7.08
C PRO A 105 -7.56 16.66 -5.78
N ALA A 106 -8.20 15.52 -5.47
CA ALA A 106 -7.94 14.73 -4.26
C ALA A 106 -6.45 14.37 -4.10
N ARG A 107 -5.77 14.07 -5.21
CA ARG A 107 -4.32 13.83 -5.25
C ARG A 107 -3.49 14.91 -4.55
N ARG A 108 -3.88 16.20 -4.63
CA ARG A 108 -3.15 17.30 -3.96
C ARG A 108 -3.34 17.32 -2.45
N GLY A 109 -4.44 16.75 -1.97
CA GLY A 109 -4.77 16.67 -0.55
C GLY A 109 -4.00 15.59 0.22
N ILE A 110 -3.21 14.75 -0.45
CA ILE A 110 -2.48 13.62 0.16
C ILE A 110 -0.99 13.66 -0.20
N GLU A 111 -0.12 13.13 0.64
CA GLU A 111 1.26 12.80 0.24
C GLU A 111 1.33 11.36 -0.29
N LEU A 112 1.80 11.20 -1.52
CA LEU A 112 1.97 9.89 -2.17
C LEU A 112 3.39 9.38 -1.93
N TRP A 113 3.50 8.26 -1.21
CA TRP A 113 4.78 7.66 -0.85
C TRP A 113 4.93 6.33 -1.57
N THR A 114 5.99 6.15 -2.35
CA THR A 114 6.20 4.92 -3.12
C THR A 114 7.33 4.08 -2.57
N THR A 115 7.22 2.76 -2.79
CA THR A 115 8.21 1.77 -2.40
C THR A 115 8.76 1.06 -3.64
N ALA A 116 10.04 0.70 -3.61
CA ALA A 116 10.68 -0.09 -4.64
C ALA A 116 11.87 -0.89 -4.07
N ALA A 117 12.17 -2.05 -4.66
CA ALA A 117 13.39 -2.79 -4.35
C ALA A 117 14.66 -2.14 -4.96
N SER A 118 14.49 -1.08 -5.76
CA SER A 118 15.55 -0.46 -6.56
C SER A 118 15.47 1.06 -6.49
N SER A 119 16.61 1.73 -6.46
CA SER A 119 16.74 3.19 -6.51
C SER A 119 16.88 3.74 -7.94
N ARG A 120 16.70 2.91 -8.98
CA ARG A 120 16.95 3.29 -10.39
C ARG A 120 16.09 4.45 -10.94
N PHE A 121 15.02 4.83 -10.25
CA PHE A 121 14.07 5.85 -10.70
C PHE A 121 14.33 7.25 -10.12
N GLY A 122 15.56 7.53 -9.65
CA GLY A 122 16.00 8.84 -9.13
C GLY A 122 16.24 8.85 -7.61
N ASP A 123 16.26 10.04 -7.01
CA ASP A 123 16.54 10.23 -5.58
C ASP A 123 15.53 9.57 -4.65
N VAL A 124 16.03 9.00 -3.56
CA VAL A 124 15.23 8.33 -2.54
C VAL A 124 15.36 9.04 -1.19
N THR A 125 14.30 8.97 -0.39
CA THR A 125 14.23 9.48 0.97
C THR A 125 14.58 8.35 1.93
N SER A 126 15.54 8.61 2.83
CA SER A 126 15.90 7.62 3.86
C SER A 126 14.73 7.34 4.80
N MET A 127 14.68 6.15 5.40
CA MET A 127 13.63 5.80 6.35
C MET A 127 13.61 6.76 7.56
N ALA A 128 14.78 7.22 8.01
CA ALA A 128 14.88 8.19 9.11
C ALA A 128 14.30 9.56 8.73
N THR A 129 14.60 10.06 7.52
CA THR A 129 14.03 11.31 7.01
C THR A 129 12.53 11.20 6.80
N ALA A 130 12.06 10.08 6.24
CA ALA A 130 10.65 9.81 6.06
C ALA A 130 9.92 9.76 7.42
N ARG A 131 10.47 9.06 8.41
CA ARG A 131 9.92 9.05 9.78
C ARG A 131 9.79 10.44 10.38
N ALA A 132 10.82 11.28 10.27
CA ALA A 132 10.74 12.66 10.73
C ALA A 132 9.67 13.47 9.99
N ARG A 133 9.47 13.21 8.70
CA ARG A 133 8.44 13.87 7.87
C ARG A 133 7.02 13.51 8.30
N ILE A 134 6.77 12.28 8.76
CA ILE A 134 5.45 11.87 9.29
C ILE A 134 5.01 12.83 10.40
N GLU A 135 5.91 13.19 11.30
CA GLU A 135 5.63 14.08 12.44
C GLU A 135 5.42 15.55 12.05
N GLN A 136 5.77 15.93 10.82
CA GLN A 136 5.78 17.33 10.36
C GLN A 136 4.68 17.66 9.35
N THR A 137 4.00 16.65 8.78
CA THR A 137 3.00 16.84 7.74
C THR A 137 1.59 16.70 8.29
N ASP A 138 0.70 17.61 7.90
CA ASP A 138 -0.74 17.54 8.22
C ASP A 138 -1.54 16.81 7.12
N ARG A 139 -0.91 16.53 5.97
CA ARG A 139 -1.55 15.81 4.86
C ARG A 139 -1.56 14.31 5.16
N PRO A 140 -2.68 13.61 4.91
CA PRO A 140 -2.69 12.15 4.95
C PRO A 140 -1.62 11.58 4.02
N ILE A 141 -0.91 10.56 4.50
CA ILE A 141 0.12 9.85 3.74
C ILE A 141 -0.50 8.57 3.17
N LEU A 142 -0.30 8.33 1.88
CA LEU A 142 -0.62 7.06 1.23
C LEU A 142 0.66 6.35 0.81
N ILE A 143 0.98 5.24 1.48
CA ILE A 143 2.14 4.41 1.14
C ILE A 143 1.72 3.34 0.14
N VAL A 144 2.32 3.35 -1.05
CA VAL A 144 1.95 2.53 -2.17
C VAL A 144 2.94 1.38 -2.37
N PHE A 145 2.39 0.18 -2.46
CA PHE A 145 3.09 -1.06 -2.75
C PHE A 145 2.61 -1.64 -4.07
N GLY A 146 3.56 -1.94 -4.96
CA GLY A 146 3.28 -2.59 -6.23
C GLY A 146 3.26 -4.11 -6.13
N THR A 147 2.52 -4.74 -7.02
CA THR A 147 2.56 -6.19 -7.29
C THR A 147 3.32 -6.46 -8.59
N GLY A 148 3.40 -7.73 -9.04
CA GLY A 148 4.10 -8.09 -10.27
C GLY A 148 5.59 -7.79 -10.16
N TRP A 149 6.11 -6.96 -11.07
CA TRP A 149 7.51 -6.49 -11.09
C TRP A 149 7.68 -5.06 -10.55
N GLY A 150 6.64 -4.52 -9.91
CA GLY A 150 6.66 -3.21 -9.25
C GLY A 150 5.69 -2.21 -9.88
N LEU A 151 5.63 -1.03 -9.28
CA LEU A 151 4.77 0.06 -9.74
C LEU A 151 5.21 0.56 -11.12
N ALA A 152 4.25 0.96 -11.94
CA ALA A 152 4.55 1.59 -13.22
C ALA A 152 5.26 2.96 -13.02
N PRO A 153 6.15 3.37 -13.94
CA PRO A 153 6.97 4.56 -13.77
C PRO A 153 6.17 5.84 -13.53
N GLU A 154 4.97 5.97 -14.10
CA GLU A 154 4.10 7.13 -13.88
C GLU A 154 3.71 7.32 -12.41
N ILE A 155 3.55 6.24 -11.63
CA ILE A 155 3.25 6.34 -10.20
C ILE A 155 4.50 6.80 -9.43
N LEU A 156 5.68 6.31 -9.84
CA LEU A 156 6.94 6.68 -9.21
C LEU A 156 7.28 8.16 -9.46
N SER A 157 7.05 8.64 -10.68
CA SER A 157 7.30 10.03 -11.07
C SER A 157 6.32 11.02 -10.43
N ASP A 158 5.11 10.58 -10.11
CA ASP A 158 4.11 11.39 -9.41
C ASP A 158 4.28 11.38 -7.88
N ALA A 159 5.22 10.61 -7.33
CA ALA A 159 5.37 10.47 -5.88
C ALA A 159 5.91 11.74 -5.20
N ASP A 160 5.30 12.14 -4.07
CA ASP A 160 5.86 13.19 -3.20
C ASP A 160 7.11 12.67 -2.48
N VAL A 161 7.14 11.38 -2.13
CA VAL A 161 8.26 10.72 -1.46
C VAL A 161 8.50 9.35 -2.10
N ARG A 162 9.77 9.07 -2.44
CA ARG A 162 10.23 7.74 -2.85
C ARG A 162 11.07 7.15 -1.74
N LEU A 163 10.56 6.15 -1.03
CA LEU A 163 11.28 5.55 0.09
C LEU A 163 12.52 4.79 -0.39
N GLU A 164 13.61 4.83 0.38
CA GLU A 164 14.79 4.04 0.07
C GLU A 164 14.46 2.54 0.06
N PRO A 165 15.09 1.74 -0.82
CA PRO A 165 14.88 0.30 -0.82
C PRO A 165 15.23 -0.34 0.52
N ILE A 166 14.48 -1.37 0.90
CA ILE A 166 14.87 -2.21 2.04
C ILE A 166 16.21 -2.86 1.69
N ARG A 167 17.20 -2.62 2.57
CA ARG A 167 18.58 -3.06 2.35
C ARG A 167 18.70 -4.56 2.54
N ALA A 168 19.35 -5.22 1.58
CA ALA A 168 19.87 -6.56 1.74
C ALA A 168 21.11 -6.55 2.65
N ARG A 169 21.45 -7.73 3.17
CA ARG A 169 22.81 -7.94 3.68
C ARG A 169 23.82 -7.85 2.53
N ALA A 170 24.99 -7.28 2.80
CA ALA A 170 26.01 -7.01 1.78
C ALA A 170 26.53 -8.29 1.08
N ASP A 171 26.57 -9.40 1.79
CA ASP A 171 27.00 -10.72 1.29
C ASP A 171 26.04 -11.34 0.26
N THR A 172 24.74 -11.08 0.39
CA THR A 172 23.71 -11.63 -0.51
C THR A 172 23.26 -10.66 -1.59
N GLY A 173 23.19 -9.36 -1.28
CA GLY A 173 22.66 -8.33 -2.18
C GLY A 173 21.18 -8.53 -2.58
N PHE A 174 20.47 -9.52 -2.01
CA PHE A 174 19.12 -9.90 -2.42
C PHE A 174 18.05 -9.20 -1.57
N ASN A 175 17.28 -8.31 -2.20
CA ASN A 175 16.18 -7.56 -1.55
C ASN A 175 14.83 -7.66 -2.28
N HIS A 176 14.65 -8.65 -3.16
CA HIS A 176 13.38 -8.91 -3.84
C HIS A 176 12.39 -9.59 -2.90
N LEU A 177 11.92 -8.83 -1.90
CA LEU A 177 10.97 -9.28 -0.90
C LEU A 177 9.57 -9.46 -1.50
N SER A 178 8.79 -10.38 -0.91
CA SER A 178 7.34 -10.37 -1.13
C SER A 178 6.76 -9.03 -0.67
N VAL A 179 5.66 -8.60 -1.30
CA VAL A 179 4.99 -7.34 -0.95
C VAL A 179 4.57 -7.31 0.53
N ARG A 180 4.18 -8.45 1.09
CA ARG A 180 3.83 -8.63 2.51
C ARG A 180 5.02 -8.32 3.42
N ALA A 181 6.18 -8.89 3.12
CA ALA A 181 7.40 -8.65 3.89
C ALA A 181 7.91 -7.21 3.72
N ALA A 182 7.86 -6.67 2.50
CA ALA A 182 8.20 -5.27 2.24
C ALA A 182 7.31 -4.32 3.04
N CYS A 183 5.98 -4.56 3.04
CA CYS A 183 5.03 -3.81 3.82
C CYS A 183 5.34 -3.84 5.32
N ALA A 184 5.52 -5.03 5.90
CA ALA A 184 5.81 -5.17 7.33
C ALA A 184 7.09 -4.42 7.75
N ILE A 185 8.19 -4.57 6.98
CA ILE A 185 9.47 -3.91 7.29
C ILE A 185 9.39 -2.40 7.07
N THR A 186 8.71 -1.94 6.03
CA THR A 186 8.51 -0.50 5.79
C THR A 186 7.74 0.13 6.94
N LEU A 187 6.67 -0.51 7.42
CA LEU A 187 5.88 0.01 8.54
C LEU A 187 6.66 -0.02 9.84
N ASP A 188 7.37 -1.10 10.15
CA ASP A 188 8.25 -1.20 11.32
C ASP A 188 9.27 -0.05 11.37
N ARG A 189 9.95 0.23 10.26
CA ARG A 189 10.95 1.30 10.19
C ARG A 189 10.35 2.70 10.33
N LEU A 190 9.13 2.92 9.84
CA LEU A 190 8.47 4.21 9.87
C LEU A 190 7.74 4.48 11.20
N LEU A 191 7.11 3.46 11.78
CA LEU A 191 6.10 3.60 12.84
C LEU A 191 6.39 2.77 14.11
N GLY A 192 7.33 1.83 14.05
CA GLY A 192 7.74 0.97 15.17
C GLY A 192 8.73 1.61 16.13
#